data_AF-A0AA47IR78-F1
#
_entry.id   AF-A0AA47IR78-F1
#
_cell.length_a   1.000
_cell.length_b   1.000
_cell.length_c   1.000
_cell.angle_alpha   90.00
_cell.angle_beta   90.00
_cell.angle_gamma   90.00
#
_symmetry.space_group_name_H-M   'P 1'
#
loop_
_entity.id
_entity.type
_entity.pdbx_description
1 polymer ?
#
loop_
_entity_poly.entity_id
_entity_poly.type
_entity_poly.pdbx_seq_one_letter_code
_entity_poly.pdbx_strand_id
1 'polypeptide(L)'
;MSTHDDAQSSRREQRNQPSRLTRSRRLRWLGGRSRAGEQAERSGQGGTTPQVGGSIPGIQPLEMAAADFGSLRAQHSSVRQRGSALVSQTEDVGWLYARIYCAGGDDTDALLPEIAQWLARARGQWDVRSAHFLRFVDLRGHHIRLRLKAVQGVLDDAYASMRELGAVAQRTEVRTVERLVSDPMTGGIGASRPGIAFGVYGPEYGKYGGVAGVEEAERHFYVSSRWCLDHQIWQIPRPVPRAALAARFLALAARSAPLPEAELLSAHLRMWGSRLPAHLRDGSALGPIVQQLLEVIEFQFDEIPSWSQAAGAIGELADDAGRAIGVMGAGTDGRRALDLLHIDVNRLGLNPAEECVAGLCARQLLAGGAVPPAQPSAAVG
;
A
#
# COMPACT_ATOMS: atom_id res chain seq x y z
N MET A 1 39.24 -29.11 13.35
CA MET A 1 38.23 -29.67 14.29
C MET A 1 37.56 -28.46 14.93
N SER A 2 36.33 -28.09 14.61
CA SER A 2 35.10 -28.88 14.59
C SER A 2 34.21 -28.48 13.41
N THR A 3 33.73 -29.47 12.67
CA THR A 3 32.84 -29.37 11.51
C THR A 3 31.51 -30.02 11.86
N HIS A 4 30.58 -29.27 12.45
CA HIS A 4 29.19 -29.70 12.61
C HIS A 4 28.32 -28.49 12.86
N ASP A 5 27.83 -27.86 11.78
CA ASP A 5 26.55 -27.11 11.80
C ASP A 5 25.98 -26.80 10.39
N ASP A 6 26.74 -27.04 9.32
CA ASP A 6 26.26 -26.78 7.93
C ASP A 6 25.31 -27.84 7.33
N ALA A 7 24.93 -28.87 8.09
CA ALA A 7 24.17 -30.02 7.56
C ALA A 7 22.64 -29.94 7.77
N GLN A 8 22.12 -28.99 8.55
CA GLN A 8 20.67 -28.87 8.82
C GLN A 8 19.96 -27.78 8.00
N SER A 9 20.68 -26.76 7.51
CA SER A 9 20.13 -25.71 6.64
C SER A 9 19.79 -26.23 5.23
N SER A 10 20.61 -27.14 4.69
CA SER A 10 20.48 -27.70 3.33
C SER A 10 19.30 -28.66 3.15
N ARG A 11 18.74 -29.22 4.22
CA ARG A 11 17.56 -30.13 4.14
C ARG A 11 16.22 -29.42 4.11
N ARG A 12 16.13 -28.15 4.56
CA ARG A 12 14.87 -27.36 4.51
C ARG A 12 14.65 -26.68 3.15
N GLU A 13 15.69 -26.40 2.39
CA GLU A 13 15.58 -25.78 1.05
C GLU A 13 15.25 -26.76 -0.08
N GLN A 14 15.47 -28.07 0.10
CA GLN A 14 15.08 -29.09 -0.89
C GLN A 14 13.58 -29.43 -0.90
N ARG A 15 12.80 -28.97 0.09
CA ARG A 15 11.37 -29.31 0.21
C ARG A 15 10.42 -28.39 -0.56
N ASN A 16 10.93 -27.33 -1.18
CA ASN A 16 10.14 -26.33 -1.92
C ASN A 16 10.47 -26.24 -3.42
N GLN A 17 11.02 -27.29 -4.02
CA GLN A 17 11.11 -27.36 -5.48
C GLN A 17 9.81 -27.95 -6.07
N PRO A 18 9.14 -27.27 -7.03
CA PRO A 18 8.03 -27.87 -7.76
C PRO A 18 8.58 -28.92 -8.73
N SER A 19 8.21 -30.17 -8.49
CA SER A 19 8.45 -31.30 -9.38
C SER A 19 7.76 -31.06 -10.74
N ARG A 20 8.51 -31.30 -11.81
CA ARG A 20 7.99 -31.33 -13.19
C ARG A 20 6.99 -32.48 -13.32
N LEU A 21 5.70 -32.19 -13.48
CA LEU A 21 4.70 -33.17 -13.93
C LEU A 21 3.71 -32.56 -14.93
N THR A 22 3.96 -32.90 -16.20
CA THR A 22 3.06 -33.38 -17.25
C THR A 22 1.54 -33.08 -17.18
N ARG A 23 1.09 -32.36 -18.22
CA ARG A 23 -0.21 -32.40 -18.94
C ARG A 23 -1.39 -33.21 -18.34
N SER A 24 -2.53 -32.50 -18.26
CA SER A 24 -3.92 -32.98 -18.35
C SER A 24 -4.59 -33.52 -17.08
N ARG A 25 -5.58 -32.78 -16.54
CA ARG A 25 -6.99 -33.22 -16.40
C ARG A 25 -7.88 -32.14 -15.77
N ARG A 26 -9.00 -31.89 -16.45
CA ARG A 26 -10.22 -31.22 -15.94
C ARG A 26 -10.74 -31.92 -14.69
N LEU A 27 -11.37 -31.17 -13.77
CA LEU A 27 -12.49 -31.52 -12.86
C LEU A 27 -12.75 -30.27 -11.99
N ARG A 28 -13.79 -29.47 -12.21
CA ARG A 28 -15.20 -29.63 -11.73
C ARG A 28 -15.25 -29.95 -10.23
N TRP A 29 -15.68 -28.99 -9.41
CA TRP A 29 -16.09 -29.23 -8.02
C TRP A 29 -17.46 -28.64 -7.75
N LEU A 30 -18.34 -29.51 -7.27
CA LEU A 30 -19.70 -29.29 -6.77
C LEU A 30 -19.63 -29.06 -5.26
N GLY A 31 -20.50 -28.20 -4.74
CA GLY A 31 -20.61 -27.90 -3.32
C GLY A 31 -21.05 -29.08 -2.44
N GLY A 32 -20.74 -28.97 -1.16
CA GLY A 32 -21.22 -29.88 -0.11
C GLY A 32 -21.12 -29.22 1.27
N ARG A 33 -22.28 -28.89 1.84
CA ARG A 33 -22.50 -28.61 3.27
C ARG A 33 -22.42 -29.91 4.08
N SER A 34 -21.93 -29.83 5.31
CA SER A 34 -22.46 -30.63 6.45
C SER A 34 -22.28 -29.89 7.77
N ARG A 35 -23.32 -29.98 8.61
CA ARG A 35 -23.48 -29.50 9.99
C ARG A 35 -23.21 -30.65 10.99
N ALA A 36 -22.96 -30.26 12.25
CA ALA A 36 -23.56 -30.77 13.52
C ALA A 36 -22.65 -31.51 14.53
N GLY A 37 -22.88 -31.17 15.82
CA GLY A 37 -22.44 -31.83 17.07
C GLY A 37 -21.75 -30.88 18.06
N GLU A 38 -22.40 -29.98 18.82
CA GLU A 38 -23.21 -30.10 20.07
C GLU A 38 -22.50 -30.61 21.35
N GLN A 39 -22.38 -29.71 22.35
CA GLN A 39 -22.66 -29.84 23.82
C GLN A 39 -21.95 -28.67 24.55
N ALA A 40 -22.60 -27.58 24.99
CA ALA A 40 -23.60 -27.38 26.05
C ALA A 40 -23.05 -27.53 27.48
N GLU A 41 -22.92 -26.41 28.22
CA GLU A 41 -23.28 -26.32 29.64
C GLU A 41 -23.61 -24.86 30.05
N ARG A 42 -24.66 -24.73 30.86
CA ARG A 42 -25.39 -23.52 31.27
C ARG A 42 -24.93 -23.01 32.64
N SER A 43 -24.96 -21.69 32.85
CA SER A 43 -25.47 -20.98 34.06
C SER A 43 -25.16 -19.48 33.89
N GLY A 44 -25.95 -18.46 34.25
CA GLY A 44 -27.23 -18.32 34.94
C GLY A 44 -27.73 -16.87 34.75
N GLN A 45 -29.01 -16.64 35.07
CA GLN A 45 -29.78 -15.40 34.88
C GLN A 45 -29.37 -14.24 35.82
N GLY A 46 -29.65 -13.00 35.39
CA GLY A 46 -29.76 -11.83 36.26
C GLY A 46 -29.95 -10.55 35.47
N GLY A 47 -31.19 -10.06 35.36
CA GLY A 47 -31.54 -8.85 34.61
C GLY A 47 -31.29 -7.54 35.36
N THR A 48 -31.32 -6.42 34.63
CA THR A 48 -31.87 -5.11 35.03
C THR A 48 -31.73 -4.13 33.87
N THR A 49 -32.84 -3.54 33.44
CA THR A 49 -32.91 -2.26 32.71
C THR A 49 -32.76 -1.10 33.70
N PRO A 50 -32.33 0.09 33.25
CA PRO A 50 -33.36 1.12 33.02
C PRO A 50 -33.12 1.99 31.76
N GLN A 51 -34.24 2.41 31.17
CA GLN A 51 -34.33 3.56 30.27
C GLN A 51 -34.31 4.86 31.08
N VAL A 52 -33.66 5.90 30.56
CA VAL A 52 -34.09 7.31 30.70
C VAL A 52 -33.76 8.05 29.39
N GLY A 53 -34.77 8.65 28.79
CA GLY A 53 -34.65 9.54 27.63
C GLY A 53 -34.46 11.01 28.01
N GLY A 54 -34.05 11.82 27.04
CA GLY A 54 -33.98 13.27 27.16
C GLY A 54 -33.60 13.91 25.83
N SER A 55 -34.60 14.28 25.04
CA SER A 55 -34.46 15.13 23.85
C SER A 55 -34.38 16.61 24.25
N ILE A 56 -33.46 17.37 23.63
CA ILE A 56 -33.56 18.83 23.49
C ILE A 56 -33.18 19.20 22.03
N PRO A 57 -33.88 20.16 21.39
CA PRO A 57 -33.86 20.39 19.94
C PRO A 57 -32.93 21.54 19.50
N GLY A 58 -32.49 21.47 18.24
CA GLY A 58 -32.20 22.67 17.45
C GLY A 58 -30.73 23.04 17.25
N ILE A 59 -29.98 22.29 16.45
CA ILE A 59 -28.93 22.78 15.56
C ILE A 59 -28.94 21.88 14.31
N GLN A 60 -29.23 22.43 13.13
CA GLN A 60 -29.10 21.73 11.85
C GLN A 60 -27.65 21.86 11.35
N PRO A 61 -26.94 20.75 11.05
CA PRO A 61 -25.73 20.80 10.24
C PRO A 61 -26.07 20.59 8.76
N LEU A 62 -25.44 21.41 7.93
CA LEU A 62 -25.53 21.43 6.46
C LEU A 62 -25.40 20.02 5.85
N GLU A 63 -26.38 19.68 5.02
CA GLU A 63 -26.32 18.57 4.06
C GLU A 63 -25.23 18.85 3.01
N MET A 64 -24.22 17.98 2.96
CA MET A 64 -23.35 17.83 1.80
C MET A 64 -23.63 16.48 1.16
N ALA A 65 -23.98 16.52 -0.12
CA ALA A 65 -24.52 15.44 -0.91
C ALA A 65 -23.60 14.21 -1.00
N ALA A 66 -23.94 13.14 -0.28
CA ALA A 66 -23.61 11.78 -0.67
C ALA A 66 -24.67 11.32 -1.69
N ALA A 67 -24.53 11.74 -2.95
CA ALA A 67 -25.40 11.28 -4.03
C ALA A 67 -25.02 9.84 -4.43
N ASP A 68 -25.76 8.90 -3.85
CA ASP A 68 -26.57 7.90 -4.55
C ASP A 68 -25.91 7.08 -5.69
N PHE A 69 -25.14 6.05 -5.32
CA PHE A 69 -24.68 4.98 -6.22
C PHE A 69 -25.78 3.96 -6.61
N GLY A 70 -27.05 4.20 -6.25
CA GLY A 70 -28.16 3.28 -6.50
C GLY A 70 -28.96 3.53 -7.79
N SER A 71 -28.98 4.75 -8.31
CA SER A 71 -30.04 5.15 -9.25
C SER A 71 -29.67 5.12 -10.75
N LEU A 72 -28.43 4.82 -11.13
CA LEU A 72 -28.01 4.70 -12.55
C LEU A 72 -28.21 3.28 -13.14
N ARG A 73 -28.62 2.29 -12.32
CA ARG A 73 -28.79 0.89 -12.75
C ARG A 73 -30.14 0.59 -13.42
N ALA A 74 -31.09 1.52 -13.38
CA ALA A 74 -32.49 1.24 -13.72
C ALA A 74 -32.99 1.74 -15.09
N GLN A 75 -32.15 2.30 -15.97
CA GLN A 75 -32.63 2.91 -17.23
C GLN A 75 -32.17 2.26 -18.54
N HIS A 76 -31.44 1.13 -18.51
CA HIS A 76 -30.98 0.47 -19.76
C HIS A 76 -31.37 -1.01 -19.90
N SER A 77 -32.53 -1.42 -19.39
CA SER A 77 -32.99 -2.81 -19.58
C SER A 77 -34.51 -2.90 -19.59
N SER A 78 -35.14 -2.52 -20.70
CA SER A 78 -36.47 -3.02 -21.04
C SER A 78 -36.41 -3.74 -22.39
N VAL A 79 -37.14 -4.85 -22.46
CA VAL A 79 -37.33 -5.74 -23.63
C VAL A 79 -36.33 -6.90 -23.77
N ARG A 80 -36.48 -7.93 -22.91
CA ARG A 80 -36.89 -9.30 -23.31
C ARG A 80 -36.89 -10.24 -22.10
N GLN A 81 -38.07 -10.45 -21.54
CA GLN A 81 -38.35 -11.48 -20.55
C GLN A 81 -38.81 -12.74 -21.30
N ARG A 82 -38.06 -13.84 -21.23
CA ARG A 82 -38.59 -15.22 -21.27
C ARG A 82 -37.67 -16.13 -20.47
N GLY A 83 -38.28 -16.94 -19.59
CA GLY A 83 -37.68 -17.52 -18.40
C GLY A 83 -36.53 -18.50 -18.61
N SER A 84 -35.59 -18.45 -17.67
CA SER A 84 -34.88 -19.62 -17.16
C SER A 84 -34.36 -19.29 -15.75
N ALA A 85 -34.27 -20.31 -14.91
CA ALA A 85 -34.12 -20.25 -13.46
C ALA A 85 -33.11 -19.20 -12.95
N LEU A 86 -33.58 -18.38 -12.00
CA LEU A 86 -32.79 -17.41 -11.25
C LEU A 86 -31.82 -18.15 -10.30
N VAL A 87 -30.74 -18.68 -10.85
CA VAL A 87 -29.50 -18.78 -10.07
C VAL A 87 -29.09 -17.32 -9.86
N SER A 88 -29.11 -16.86 -8.61
CA SER A 88 -28.39 -15.65 -8.23
C SER A 88 -26.92 -15.92 -8.57
N GLN A 89 -26.52 -15.59 -9.79
CA GLN A 89 -25.12 -15.54 -10.17
C GLN A 89 -24.54 -14.40 -9.36
N THR A 90 -24.04 -14.73 -8.18
CA THR A 90 -23.05 -13.88 -7.53
C THR A 90 -21.95 -13.75 -8.59
N GLU A 91 -21.82 -12.57 -9.20
CA GLU A 91 -20.84 -12.36 -10.27
C GLU A 91 -19.48 -12.79 -9.73
N ASP A 92 -18.93 -13.87 -10.29
CA ASP A 92 -17.69 -14.44 -9.78
C ASP A 92 -16.57 -13.40 -10.02
N VAL A 93 -15.95 -12.92 -8.95
CA VAL A 93 -14.90 -11.90 -9.01
C VAL A 93 -13.55 -12.56 -8.86
N GLY A 94 -12.64 -12.26 -9.76
CA GLY A 94 -11.28 -12.79 -9.75
C GLY A 94 -10.23 -11.71 -9.68
N TRP A 95 -8.98 -12.15 -9.63
CA TRP A 95 -7.80 -11.30 -9.60
C TRP A 95 -6.87 -11.59 -10.77
N LEU A 96 -6.45 -10.54 -11.45
CA LEU A 96 -5.31 -10.55 -12.36
C LEU A 96 -4.12 -9.89 -11.67
N TYR A 97 -2.98 -10.58 -11.67
CA TYR A 97 -1.74 -10.08 -11.09
C TYR A 97 -0.62 -10.07 -12.13
N ALA A 98 -0.02 -8.90 -12.32
CA ALA A 98 1.11 -8.67 -13.21
C ALA A 98 2.30 -8.03 -12.50
N ARG A 99 3.49 -8.42 -12.95
CA ARG A 99 4.77 -7.79 -12.62
C ARG A 99 5.30 -7.13 -13.88
N ILE A 100 5.50 -5.82 -13.85
CA ILE A 100 5.91 -4.99 -14.98
C ILE A 100 7.33 -4.48 -14.70
N TYR A 101 8.32 -5.11 -15.33
CA TYR A 101 9.75 -4.91 -15.07
C TYR A 101 10.34 -3.79 -15.92
N CYS A 102 11.10 -2.91 -15.28
CA CYS A 102 11.82 -1.79 -15.92
C CYS A 102 12.92 -2.30 -16.85
N ALA A 103 13.28 -1.53 -17.89
CA ALA A 103 14.39 -1.83 -18.81
C ALA A 103 15.76 -1.43 -18.25
N GLY A 104 16.13 -1.95 -17.07
CA GLY A 104 17.31 -1.54 -16.31
C GLY A 104 16.97 -0.55 -15.21
N GLY A 105 17.99 -0.09 -14.47
CA GLY A 105 17.82 0.89 -13.38
C GLY A 105 16.86 0.46 -12.26
N ASP A 106 16.48 1.43 -11.44
CA ASP A 106 15.52 1.29 -10.34
C ASP A 106 14.37 2.31 -10.41
N ASP A 107 14.31 3.09 -11.49
CA ASP A 107 13.27 4.09 -11.72
C ASP A 107 11.96 3.47 -12.22
N THR A 108 11.16 3.02 -11.26
CA THR A 108 9.80 2.56 -11.51
C THR A 108 8.80 3.71 -11.76
N ASP A 109 9.17 4.99 -11.56
CA ASP A 109 8.29 6.13 -11.86
C ASP A 109 8.03 6.23 -13.36
N ALA A 110 9.03 5.88 -14.18
CA ALA A 110 8.93 5.91 -15.64
C ALA A 110 7.80 5.05 -16.22
N LEU A 111 7.31 4.04 -15.48
CA LEU A 111 6.20 3.18 -15.90
C LEU A 111 4.82 3.71 -15.48
N LEU A 112 4.75 4.59 -14.48
CA LEU A 112 3.49 5.02 -13.88
C LEU A 112 2.57 5.82 -14.81
N PRO A 113 3.05 6.72 -15.69
CA PRO A 113 2.18 7.44 -16.62
C PRO A 113 1.36 6.49 -17.51
N GLU A 114 2.00 5.47 -18.08
CA GLU A 114 1.35 4.50 -18.96
C GLU A 114 0.44 3.55 -18.19
N ILE A 115 0.82 3.15 -16.97
CA ILE A 115 -0.05 2.39 -16.07
C ILE A 115 -1.31 3.19 -15.72
N ALA A 116 -1.17 4.49 -15.43
CA ALA A 116 -2.28 5.38 -15.12
C ALA A 116 -3.26 5.49 -16.29
N GLN A 117 -2.74 5.73 -17.50
CA GLN A 117 -3.55 5.81 -18.72
C GLN A 117 -4.25 4.48 -19.02
N TRP A 118 -3.55 3.35 -18.87
CA TRP A 118 -4.15 2.03 -19.06
C TRP A 118 -5.27 1.77 -18.06
N LEU A 119 -5.06 2.07 -16.77
CA LEU A 119 -6.08 1.91 -15.73
C LEU A 119 -7.30 2.81 -15.97
N ALA A 120 -7.10 4.04 -16.46
CA ALA A 120 -8.19 4.94 -16.82
C ALA A 120 -9.05 4.35 -17.95
N ARG A 121 -8.42 3.81 -19.01
CA ARG A 121 -9.14 3.10 -20.08
C ARG A 121 -9.86 1.85 -19.57
N ALA A 122 -9.18 1.02 -18.79
CA ALA A 122 -9.74 -0.21 -18.23
C ALA A 122 -11.00 0.06 -17.39
N ARG A 123 -10.99 1.12 -16.57
CA ARG A 123 -12.16 1.53 -15.75
C ARG A 123 -13.31 2.10 -16.57
N GLY A 124 -13.02 2.72 -17.71
CA GLY A 124 -14.05 3.21 -18.64
C GLY A 124 -14.70 2.09 -19.45
N GLN A 125 -14.02 0.96 -19.62
CA GLN A 125 -14.46 -0.16 -20.46
C GLN A 125 -15.05 -1.33 -19.66
N TRP A 126 -14.56 -1.55 -18.44
CA TRP A 126 -14.87 -2.75 -17.68
C TRP A 126 -15.26 -2.45 -16.22
N ASP A 127 -16.03 -3.37 -15.63
CA ASP A 127 -16.36 -3.36 -14.21
C ASP A 127 -15.15 -3.79 -13.36
N VAL A 128 -14.21 -2.86 -13.19
CA VAL A 128 -13.04 -3.00 -12.33
C VAL A 128 -13.42 -2.63 -10.89
N ARG A 129 -13.44 -3.64 -10.01
CA ARG A 129 -13.78 -3.50 -8.59
C ARG A 129 -12.64 -2.92 -7.76
N SER A 130 -11.39 -3.24 -8.12
CA SER A 130 -10.20 -2.71 -7.46
C SER A 130 -9.02 -2.78 -8.42
N ALA A 131 -8.13 -1.79 -8.32
CA ALA A 131 -6.82 -1.89 -8.95
C ALA A 131 -5.81 -1.20 -8.06
N HIS A 132 -4.74 -1.88 -7.70
CA HIS A 132 -3.71 -1.33 -6.85
C HIS A 132 -2.33 -1.81 -7.27
N PHE A 133 -1.33 -0.97 -7.00
CA PHE A 133 0.05 -1.28 -7.31
C PHE A 133 0.94 -1.18 -6.07
N LEU A 134 2.11 -1.81 -6.16
CA LEU A 134 3.24 -1.54 -5.28
C LEU A 134 4.55 -1.67 -6.08
N ARG A 135 5.63 -1.10 -5.56
CA ARG A 135 6.97 -1.22 -6.11
C ARG A 135 7.68 -2.39 -5.45
N PHE A 136 8.39 -3.18 -6.24
CA PHE A 136 9.09 -4.33 -5.72
C PHE A 136 10.39 -4.55 -6.48
N VAL A 137 11.31 -5.28 -5.84
CA VAL A 137 12.54 -5.73 -6.46
C VAL A 137 12.73 -7.22 -6.18
N ASP A 138 13.03 -7.99 -7.21
CA ASP A 138 13.42 -9.39 -7.11
C ASP A 138 14.62 -9.66 -8.02
N LEU A 139 15.05 -10.92 -8.13
CA LEU A 139 16.23 -11.29 -8.94
C LEU A 139 16.11 -10.93 -10.43
N ARG A 140 14.91 -10.63 -10.94
CA ARG A 140 14.71 -10.17 -12.32
C ARG A 140 14.81 -8.65 -12.45
N GLY A 141 14.75 -7.91 -11.36
CA GLY A 141 14.92 -6.45 -11.32
C GLY A 141 13.75 -5.69 -10.68
N HIS A 142 13.85 -4.37 -10.75
CA HIS A 142 12.84 -3.44 -10.24
C HIS A 142 11.58 -3.48 -11.11
N HIS A 143 10.42 -3.57 -10.46
CA HIS A 143 9.15 -3.69 -11.15
C HIS A 143 7.98 -3.12 -10.36
N ILE A 144 6.91 -2.82 -11.09
CA ILE A 144 5.59 -2.57 -10.52
C ILE A 144 4.83 -3.89 -10.43
N ARG A 145 4.27 -4.19 -9.26
CA ARG A 145 3.27 -5.24 -9.08
C ARG A 145 1.91 -4.60 -9.22
N LEU A 146 1.19 -4.89 -10.30
CA LEU A 146 -0.17 -4.42 -10.53
C LEU A 146 -1.16 -5.55 -10.27
N ARG A 147 -2.16 -5.29 -9.44
CA ARG A 147 -3.24 -6.22 -9.11
C ARG A 147 -4.57 -5.59 -9.52
N LEU A 148 -5.39 -6.35 -10.24
CA LEU A 148 -6.68 -5.93 -10.74
C LEU A 148 -7.74 -6.93 -10.28
N LYS A 149 -8.78 -6.46 -9.59
CA LYS A 149 -9.97 -7.22 -9.24
C LYS A 149 -11.10 -6.83 -10.16
N ALA A 150 -11.70 -7.78 -10.85
CA ALA A 150 -12.84 -7.56 -11.74
C ALA A 150 -13.71 -8.81 -11.81
N VAL A 151 -14.89 -8.69 -12.40
CA VAL A 151 -15.75 -9.85 -12.74
C VAL A 151 -15.00 -10.80 -13.68
N GLN A 152 -15.17 -12.11 -13.52
CA GLN A 152 -14.33 -13.11 -14.18
C GLN A 152 -14.38 -13.01 -15.72
N GLY A 153 -15.54 -12.65 -16.29
CA GLY A 153 -15.70 -12.45 -17.72
C GLY A 153 -14.88 -11.31 -18.33
N VAL A 154 -14.36 -10.39 -17.50
CA VAL A 154 -13.50 -9.26 -17.93
C VAL A 154 -12.02 -9.59 -17.85
N LEU A 155 -11.61 -10.54 -17.01
CA LEU A 155 -10.20 -10.74 -16.68
C LEU A 155 -9.37 -11.23 -17.88
N ASP A 156 -9.98 -11.98 -18.80
CA ASP A 156 -9.33 -12.43 -20.03
C ASP A 156 -9.05 -11.26 -20.98
N ASP A 157 -10.00 -10.33 -21.14
CA ASP A 157 -9.85 -9.11 -21.93
C ASP A 157 -8.81 -8.17 -21.30
N ALA A 158 -8.88 -8.01 -19.98
CA ALA A 158 -7.88 -7.24 -19.22
C ALA A 158 -6.48 -7.86 -19.35
N TYR A 159 -6.36 -9.18 -19.28
CA TYR A 159 -5.10 -9.90 -19.51
C TYR A 159 -4.54 -9.64 -20.91
N ALA A 160 -5.39 -9.70 -21.94
CA ALA A 160 -4.99 -9.46 -23.32
C ALA A 160 -4.50 -8.03 -23.52
N SER A 161 -5.23 -7.03 -23.02
CA SER A 161 -4.84 -5.62 -23.11
C SER A 161 -3.59 -5.30 -22.29
N MET A 162 -3.44 -5.84 -21.06
CA MET A 162 -2.31 -5.53 -20.18
C MET A 162 -0.94 -5.89 -20.79
N ARG A 163 -0.90 -6.73 -21.83
CA ARG A 163 0.32 -7.01 -22.60
C ARG A 163 0.92 -5.74 -23.24
N GLU A 164 0.12 -4.71 -23.52
CA GLU A 164 0.62 -3.42 -24.01
C GLU A 164 1.57 -2.75 -23.01
N LEU A 165 1.33 -2.90 -21.69
CA LEU A 165 2.24 -2.44 -20.65
C LEU A 165 3.58 -3.19 -20.67
N GLY A 166 3.60 -4.44 -21.15
CA GLY A 166 4.84 -5.17 -21.39
C GLY A 166 5.68 -4.54 -22.51
N ALA A 167 5.04 -4.04 -23.56
CA ALA A 167 5.73 -3.38 -24.67
C ALA A 167 6.17 -1.95 -24.30
N VAL A 168 5.42 -1.26 -23.44
CA VAL A 168 5.87 -0.02 -22.78
C VAL A 168 7.15 -0.30 -21.99
N ALA A 169 7.11 -1.27 -21.08
CA ALA A 169 8.22 -1.57 -20.19
C ALA A 169 9.52 -1.97 -20.90
N GLN A 170 9.44 -2.47 -22.13
CA GLN A 170 10.60 -2.77 -22.98
C GLN A 170 11.22 -1.53 -23.65
N ARG A 171 10.44 -0.47 -23.87
CA ARG A 171 10.85 0.72 -24.62
C ARG A 171 11.06 1.95 -23.74
N THR A 172 10.49 1.97 -22.54
CA THR A 172 10.67 3.05 -21.58
C THR A 172 12.14 3.16 -21.18
N GLU A 173 12.73 4.32 -21.43
CA GLU A 173 14.04 4.67 -20.91
C GLU A 173 13.95 4.84 -19.40
N VAL A 174 14.74 4.07 -18.66
CA VAL A 174 14.73 4.03 -17.20
C VAL A 174 16.09 4.42 -16.66
N ARG A 175 16.06 5.22 -15.60
CA ARG A 175 17.26 5.80 -14.98
C ARG A 175 17.58 5.09 -13.67
N THR A 176 18.78 5.36 -13.16
CA THR A 176 19.07 5.14 -11.75
C THR A 176 18.52 6.32 -10.97
N VAL A 177 17.68 6.02 -9.98
CA VAL A 177 17.08 7.00 -9.09
C VAL A 177 18.16 7.53 -8.15
N GLU A 178 18.29 8.85 -8.09
CA GLU A 178 19.04 9.50 -7.03
C GLU A 178 18.35 9.25 -5.68
N ARG A 179 19.10 8.73 -4.71
CA ARG A 179 18.59 8.32 -3.39
C ARG A 179 19.03 9.30 -2.32
N LEU A 180 18.13 9.64 -1.40
CA LEU A 180 18.48 10.41 -0.19
C LEU A 180 19.42 9.58 0.68
N VAL A 181 19.11 8.29 0.82
CA VAL A 181 19.92 7.32 1.53
C VAL A 181 19.91 6.02 0.73
N SER A 182 21.09 5.51 0.40
CA SER A 182 21.21 4.23 -0.29
C SER A 182 20.80 3.07 0.62
N ASP A 183 20.09 2.10 0.05
CA ASP A 183 19.76 0.84 0.70
C ASP A 183 20.50 -0.31 -0.03
N PRO A 184 21.46 -0.98 0.64
CA PRO A 184 22.26 -2.05 0.03
C PRO A 184 21.47 -3.25 -0.50
N MET A 185 20.24 -3.48 -0.02
CA MET A 185 19.43 -4.61 -0.50
C MET A 185 18.63 -4.27 -1.74
N THR A 186 18.42 -2.98 -2.02
CA THR A 186 17.73 -2.52 -3.22
C THR A 186 18.69 -2.00 -4.29
N GLY A 187 19.91 -1.59 -3.92
CA GLY A 187 20.96 -1.19 -4.85
C GLY A 187 21.90 -2.34 -5.17
N GLY A 188 21.84 -2.89 -6.39
CA GLY A 188 22.79 -3.93 -6.83
C GLY A 188 22.21 -5.08 -7.63
N ILE A 189 20.91 -5.08 -7.93
CA ILE A 189 20.31 -6.13 -8.77
C ILE A 189 20.63 -5.82 -10.24
N GLY A 190 21.65 -6.52 -10.76
CA GLY A 190 22.15 -6.40 -12.13
C GLY A 190 21.23 -7.02 -13.18
N ALA A 191 21.25 -6.41 -14.37
CA ALA A 191 20.53 -6.80 -15.60
C ALA A 191 19.03 -7.09 -15.42
N SER A 192 18.22 -6.02 -15.36
CA SER A 192 16.76 -6.18 -15.41
C SER A 192 16.33 -6.76 -16.75
N ARG A 193 15.38 -7.71 -16.73
CA ARG A 193 14.73 -8.22 -17.96
C ARG A 193 13.38 -7.54 -18.14
N PRO A 194 13.27 -6.50 -18.98
CA PRO A 194 12.03 -5.74 -19.09
C PRO A 194 10.85 -6.56 -19.58
N GLY A 195 9.66 -5.99 -19.42
CA GLY A 195 8.39 -6.56 -19.89
C GLY A 195 7.50 -7.02 -18.76
N ILE A 196 6.51 -7.85 -19.09
CA ILE A 196 5.45 -8.26 -18.16
C ILE A 196 5.55 -9.76 -17.82
N ALA A 197 5.27 -10.11 -16.57
CA ALA A 197 5.02 -11.48 -16.15
C ALA A 197 3.78 -11.56 -15.27
N PHE A 198 2.87 -12.46 -15.63
CA PHE A 198 1.66 -12.71 -14.85
C PHE A 198 1.94 -13.68 -13.70
N GLY A 199 1.06 -13.70 -12.72
CA GLY A 199 1.12 -14.60 -11.58
C GLY A 199 -0.24 -14.76 -10.91
N VAL A 200 -0.26 -15.60 -9.88
CA VAL A 200 -1.44 -15.79 -9.04
C VAL A 200 -1.39 -14.79 -7.89
N TYR A 201 -2.50 -14.11 -7.65
CA TYR A 201 -2.65 -13.28 -6.46
C TYR A 201 -3.06 -14.15 -5.26
N GLY A 202 -2.29 -14.04 -4.17
CA GLY A 202 -2.59 -14.68 -2.90
C GLY A 202 -2.83 -13.60 -1.83
N PRO A 203 -4.03 -13.54 -1.22
CA PRO A 203 -4.30 -12.57 -0.16
C PRO A 203 -3.50 -12.88 1.11
N GLU A 204 -2.99 -11.84 1.77
CA GLU A 204 -2.05 -11.97 2.91
C GLU A 204 -2.79 -12.03 4.26
N TYR A 205 -3.66 -13.02 4.45
CA TYR A 205 -4.55 -13.13 5.62
C TYR A 205 -3.82 -13.07 6.97
N GLY A 206 -2.68 -13.76 7.11
CA GLY A 206 -1.90 -13.73 8.35
C GLY A 206 -1.33 -12.34 8.67
N LYS A 207 -0.99 -11.57 7.63
CA LYS A 207 -0.41 -10.25 7.77
C LYS A 207 -1.44 -9.20 8.17
N TYR A 208 -2.63 -9.23 7.56
CA TYR A 208 -3.65 -8.20 7.79
C TYR A 208 -4.77 -8.62 8.73
N GLY A 209 -4.63 -9.72 9.48
CA GLY A 209 -5.57 -10.07 10.56
C GLY A 209 -6.83 -10.82 10.10
N GLY A 210 -6.71 -11.66 9.08
CA GLY A 210 -7.79 -12.48 8.56
C GLY A 210 -8.50 -11.84 7.36
N VAL A 211 -9.69 -12.35 7.03
CA VAL A 211 -10.44 -11.95 5.82
C VAL A 211 -10.82 -10.48 5.85
N ALA A 212 -11.50 -10.03 6.91
CA ALA A 212 -11.97 -8.65 7.02
C ALA A 212 -10.83 -7.63 6.97
N GLY A 213 -9.70 -7.93 7.63
CA GLY A 213 -8.57 -7.02 7.62
C GLY A 213 -7.83 -7.01 6.27
N VAL A 214 -7.78 -8.13 5.54
CA VAL A 214 -7.29 -8.12 4.15
C VAL A 214 -8.21 -7.31 3.24
N GLU A 215 -9.53 -7.48 3.34
CA GLU A 215 -10.49 -6.73 2.52
C GLU A 215 -10.35 -5.23 2.74
N GLU A 216 -10.16 -4.80 3.99
CA GLU A 216 -9.93 -3.41 4.32
C GLU A 216 -8.55 -2.91 3.84
N ALA A 217 -7.49 -3.71 4.01
CA ALA A 217 -6.17 -3.37 3.48
C ALA A 217 -6.20 -3.21 1.96
N GLU A 218 -6.88 -4.10 1.24
CA GLU A 218 -7.04 -4.03 -0.22
C GLU A 218 -7.89 -2.83 -0.66
N ARG A 219 -8.92 -2.46 0.11
CA ARG A 219 -9.69 -1.23 -0.10
C ARG A 219 -8.78 -0.01 0.04
N HIS A 220 -7.98 0.05 1.11
CA HIS A 220 -7.02 1.13 1.31
C HIS A 220 -5.94 1.15 0.22
N PHE A 221 -5.42 0.00 -0.19
CA PHE A 221 -4.44 -0.10 -1.29
C PHE A 221 -4.99 0.44 -2.60
N TYR A 222 -6.27 0.24 -2.88
CA TYR A 222 -6.94 0.86 -4.01
C TYR A 222 -6.98 2.39 -3.86
N VAL A 223 -7.41 2.91 -2.71
CA VAL A 223 -7.43 4.36 -2.43
C VAL A 223 -6.05 4.98 -2.57
N SER A 224 -5.04 4.41 -1.90
CA SER A 224 -3.66 4.86 -1.91
C SER A 224 -3.01 4.81 -3.30
N SER A 225 -3.27 3.73 -4.06
CA SER A 225 -2.78 3.63 -5.44
C SER A 225 -3.42 4.69 -6.32
N ARG A 226 -4.74 4.87 -6.23
CA ARG A 226 -5.46 5.89 -6.99
C ARG A 226 -4.95 7.29 -6.63
N TRP A 227 -4.81 7.59 -5.34
CA TRP A 227 -4.27 8.85 -4.87
C TRP A 227 -2.91 9.17 -5.51
N CYS A 228 -2.00 8.19 -5.55
CA CYS A 228 -0.69 8.35 -6.18
C CYS A 228 -0.76 8.60 -7.70
N LEU A 229 -1.72 7.98 -8.40
CA LEU A 229 -1.89 8.16 -9.85
C LEU A 229 -2.55 9.51 -10.17
N ASP A 230 -3.59 9.88 -9.42
CA ASP A 230 -4.35 11.12 -9.58
C ASP A 230 -3.47 12.35 -9.28
N HIS A 231 -2.58 12.25 -8.29
CA HIS A 231 -1.57 13.28 -7.96
C HIS A 231 -0.26 13.14 -8.74
N GLN A 232 -0.21 12.23 -9.71
CA GLN A 232 0.92 12.03 -10.61
C GLN A 232 2.26 11.97 -9.86
N ILE A 233 2.37 11.07 -8.87
CA ILE A 233 3.50 11.05 -7.92
C ILE A 233 4.89 11.05 -8.56
N TRP A 234 5.00 10.58 -9.81
CA TRP A 234 6.20 10.61 -10.64
C TRP A 234 6.66 12.03 -11.05
N GLN A 235 5.80 13.04 -11.00
CA GLN A 235 6.14 14.43 -11.32
C GLN A 235 6.75 15.20 -10.15
N ILE A 236 6.53 14.74 -8.92
CA ILE A 236 7.24 15.31 -7.79
C ILE A 236 8.74 15.00 -7.99
N PRO A 237 9.68 15.89 -7.65
CA PRO A 237 11.12 15.60 -7.73
C PRO A 237 11.63 14.71 -6.59
N ARG A 238 12.56 13.82 -6.91
CA ARG A 238 13.31 13.01 -5.93
C ARG A 238 14.68 13.63 -5.68
N PRO A 239 15.34 13.32 -4.55
CA PRO A 239 14.81 12.48 -3.46
C PRO A 239 14.08 13.28 -2.36
N VAL A 240 14.49 14.53 -2.12
CA VAL A 240 14.06 15.34 -0.97
C VAL A 240 12.54 15.63 -0.95
N PRO A 241 11.91 16.19 -2.00
CA PRO A 241 10.46 16.46 -1.95
C PRO A 241 9.60 15.21 -1.76
N ARG A 242 10.02 14.05 -2.30
CA ARG A 242 9.30 12.78 -2.05
C ARG A 242 9.42 12.34 -0.59
N ALA A 243 10.62 12.43 -0.02
CA ALA A 243 10.85 12.06 1.37
C ALA A 243 10.13 12.99 2.36
N ALA A 244 10.10 14.29 2.06
CA ALA A 244 9.30 15.28 2.78
C ALA A 244 7.79 14.95 2.74
N LEU A 245 7.25 14.59 1.57
CA LEU A 245 5.85 14.18 1.45
C LEU A 245 5.55 12.91 2.27
N ALA A 246 6.46 11.93 2.25
CA ALA A 246 6.34 10.72 3.06
C ALA A 246 6.41 11.01 4.57
N ALA A 247 7.27 11.93 5.01
CA ALA A 247 7.35 12.35 6.41
C ALA A 247 6.05 13.02 6.86
N ARG A 248 5.49 13.90 6.03
CA ARG A 248 4.19 14.54 6.28
C ARG A 248 3.07 13.51 6.35
N PHE A 249 3.02 12.55 5.43
CA PHE A 249 2.09 11.43 5.46
C PHE A 249 2.20 10.63 6.77
N LEU A 250 3.40 10.19 7.15
CA LEU A 250 3.62 9.39 8.36
C LEU A 250 3.22 10.15 9.63
N ALA A 251 3.49 11.46 9.71
CA ALA A 251 3.07 12.29 10.84
C ALA A 251 1.54 12.38 10.95
N LEU A 252 0.85 12.65 9.83
CA LEU A 252 -0.61 12.73 9.81
C LEU A 252 -1.25 11.35 10.06
N ALA A 253 -0.72 10.29 9.46
CA ALA A 253 -1.22 8.94 9.64
C ALA A 253 -1.06 8.47 11.10
N ALA A 254 0.03 8.89 11.77
CA ALA A 254 0.20 8.63 13.20
C ALA A 254 -0.84 9.34 14.07
N ARG A 255 -1.25 10.57 13.71
CA ARG A 255 -2.34 11.29 14.38
C ARG A 255 -3.71 10.61 14.15
N SER A 256 -3.94 10.11 12.95
CA SER A 256 -5.24 9.51 12.56
C SER A 256 -5.37 8.04 12.96
N ALA A 257 -4.28 7.35 13.28
CA ALA A 257 -4.30 5.96 13.71
C ALA A 257 -4.83 5.82 15.16
N PRO A 258 -5.50 4.71 15.50
CA PRO A 258 -5.98 4.43 16.85
C PRO A 258 -4.85 3.88 17.76
N LEU A 259 -3.70 4.55 17.75
CA LEU A 259 -2.51 4.23 18.53
C LEU A 259 -1.86 5.54 19.02
N PRO A 260 -1.14 5.53 20.16
CA PRO A 260 -0.34 6.67 20.55
C PRO A 260 0.73 6.99 19.49
N GLU A 261 0.78 8.23 19.02
CA GLU A 261 1.69 8.71 17.97
C GLU A 261 3.16 8.31 18.24
N ALA A 262 3.61 8.53 19.48
CA ALA A 262 4.97 8.23 19.92
C ALA A 262 5.28 6.73 19.89
N GLU A 263 4.31 5.87 20.22
CA GLU A 263 4.48 4.42 20.20
C GLU A 263 4.58 3.90 18.77
N LEU A 264 3.66 4.32 17.90
CA LEU A 264 3.65 3.93 16.49
C LEU A 264 4.94 4.34 15.78
N LEU A 265 5.36 5.59 15.91
CA LEU A 265 6.59 6.07 15.27
C LEU A 265 7.85 5.48 15.92
N SER A 266 7.84 5.15 17.21
CA SER A 266 8.95 4.40 17.82
C SER A 266 9.03 2.96 17.27
N ALA A 267 7.89 2.31 17.05
CA ALA A 267 7.84 0.98 16.43
C ALA A 267 8.28 1.02 14.96
N HIS A 268 7.87 2.05 14.21
CA HIS A 268 8.32 2.32 12.84
C HIS A 268 9.85 2.41 12.75
N LEU A 269 10.47 3.17 13.64
CA LEU A 269 11.94 3.30 13.67
C LEU A 269 12.64 2.00 14.05
N ARG A 270 12.08 1.19 14.95
CA ARG A 270 12.62 -0.14 15.26
C ARG A 270 12.56 -1.07 14.04
N MET A 271 11.49 -0.98 13.25
CA MET A 271 11.31 -1.78 12.03
C MET A 271 12.35 -1.43 10.96
N TRP A 272 12.65 -0.14 10.78
CA TRP A 272 13.46 0.33 9.65
C TRP A 272 14.88 0.77 9.99
N GLY A 273 15.22 1.02 11.25
CA GLY A 273 16.55 1.54 11.63
C GLY A 273 17.72 0.64 11.19
N SER A 274 17.50 -0.68 11.14
CA SER A 274 18.50 -1.63 10.63
C SER A 274 18.79 -1.50 9.13
N ARG A 275 17.91 -0.84 8.37
CA ARG A 275 18.04 -0.61 6.92
C ARG A 275 18.97 0.55 6.59
N LEU A 276 19.21 1.46 7.54
CA LEU A 276 20.15 2.56 7.36
C LEU A 276 21.57 2.01 7.10
N PRO A 277 22.36 2.67 6.24
CA PRO A 277 23.80 2.43 6.13
C PRO A 277 24.49 2.50 7.49
N ALA A 278 25.53 1.69 7.69
CA ALA A 278 26.22 1.59 8.98
C ALA A 278 26.66 2.95 9.55
N HIS A 279 27.16 3.85 8.70
CA HIS A 279 27.62 5.19 9.08
C HIS A 279 26.49 6.16 9.47
N LEU A 280 25.22 5.82 9.25
CA LEU A 280 24.06 6.62 9.66
C LEU A 280 23.33 6.05 10.88
N ARG A 281 23.65 4.82 11.32
CA ARG A 281 22.91 4.11 12.37
C ARG A 281 23.10 4.69 13.77
N ASP A 282 24.21 5.40 14.01
CA ASP A 282 24.42 6.13 15.27
C ASP A 282 23.60 7.42 15.37
N GLY A 283 22.93 7.81 14.27
CA GLY A 283 22.05 8.97 14.20
C GLY A 283 22.75 10.32 14.06
N SER A 284 24.08 10.39 14.24
CA SER A 284 24.82 11.66 14.25
C SER A 284 24.73 12.42 12.92
N ALA A 285 24.77 11.68 11.81
CA ALA A 285 24.68 12.23 10.46
C ALA A 285 23.24 12.39 9.93
N LEU A 286 22.22 11.97 10.70
CA LEU A 286 20.81 12.07 10.27
C LEU A 286 20.22 13.47 10.50
N GLY A 287 20.77 14.23 11.45
CA GLY A 287 20.29 15.57 11.80
C GLY A 287 20.16 16.52 10.59
N PRO A 288 21.23 16.76 9.82
CA PRO A 288 21.18 17.63 8.64
C PRO A 288 20.18 17.15 7.58
N ILE A 289 20.07 15.84 7.36
CA ILE A 289 19.14 15.24 6.38
C ILE A 289 17.69 15.51 6.81
N VAL A 290 17.37 15.30 8.09
CA VAL A 290 16.03 15.57 8.62
C VAL A 290 15.70 17.05 8.57
N GLN A 291 16.66 17.94 8.89
CA GLN A 291 16.45 19.39 8.78
C GLN A 291 16.13 19.82 7.34
N GLN A 292 16.85 19.28 6.35
CA GLN A 292 16.52 19.55 4.95
C GLN A 292 15.09 19.14 4.58
N LEU A 293 14.59 18.01 5.11
CA LEU A 293 13.20 17.61 4.88
C LEU A 293 12.21 18.57 5.55
N LEU A 294 12.49 19.01 6.77
CA LEU A 294 11.66 19.99 7.49
C LEU A 294 11.59 21.32 6.72
N GLU A 295 12.72 21.81 6.21
CA GLU A 295 12.78 23.03 5.41
C GLU A 295 11.90 22.93 4.16
N VAL A 296 11.92 21.79 3.45
CA VAL A 296 11.03 21.58 2.29
C VAL A 296 9.56 21.57 2.72
N ILE A 297 9.24 20.94 3.86
CA ILE A 297 7.88 20.89 4.39
C ILE A 297 7.39 22.26 4.83
N GLU A 298 8.26 23.15 5.32
CA GLU A 298 7.87 24.46 5.86
C GLU A 298 7.93 25.59 4.80
N PHE A 299 8.83 25.52 3.82
CA PHE A 299 9.17 26.69 3.00
C PHE A 299 9.09 26.49 1.49
N GLN A 300 8.98 25.27 0.95
CA GLN A 300 9.04 25.03 -0.50
C GLN A 300 7.69 24.74 -1.18
N PHE A 301 6.59 25.26 -0.62
CA PHE A 301 5.25 25.04 -1.17
C PHE A 301 5.10 25.56 -2.61
N ASP A 302 5.55 26.78 -2.92
CA ASP A 302 5.14 27.43 -4.17
C ASP A 302 6.04 27.08 -5.38
N GLU A 303 7.23 26.54 -5.16
CA GLU A 303 8.21 26.29 -6.23
C GLU A 303 8.01 24.94 -6.93
N ILE A 304 7.26 24.01 -6.33
CA ILE A 304 6.97 22.69 -6.89
C ILE A 304 5.45 22.44 -6.89
N PRO A 305 4.71 22.83 -7.94
CA PRO A 305 3.25 22.76 -7.98
C PRO A 305 2.68 21.36 -7.70
N SER A 306 3.29 20.32 -8.27
CA SER A 306 2.87 18.93 -8.06
C SER A 306 3.06 18.48 -6.61
N TRP A 307 4.08 19.00 -5.92
CA TRP A 307 4.29 18.73 -4.50
C TRP A 307 3.24 19.44 -3.66
N SER A 308 2.97 20.72 -3.92
CA SER A 308 1.97 21.50 -3.17
C SER A 308 0.57 20.89 -3.23
N GLN A 309 0.13 20.50 -4.44
CA GLN A 309 -1.15 19.82 -4.61
C GLN A 309 -1.21 18.52 -3.79
N ALA A 310 -0.17 17.68 -3.91
CA ALA A 310 -0.08 16.42 -3.17
C ALA A 310 -0.01 16.64 -1.65
N ALA A 311 0.79 17.58 -1.17
CA ALA A 311 0.94 17.89 0.25
C ALA A 311 -0.33 18.49 0.86
N GLY A 312 -1.12 19.23 0.08
CA GLY A 312 -2.44 19.71 0.49
C GLY A 312 -3.45 18.58 0.68
N ALA A 313 -3.39 17.54 -0.17
CA ALA A 313 -4.33 16.42 -0.14
C ALA A 313 -3.86 15.19 0.66
N ILE A 314 -2.60 15.14 1.11
CA ILE A 314 -2.02 13.96 1.78
C ILE A 314 -2.71 13.61 3.11
N GLY A 315 -3.37 14.59 3.74
CA GLY A 315 -4.16 14.38 4.95
C GLY A 315 -5.34 13.42 4.73
N GLU A 316 -6.02 13.51 3.58
CA GLU A 316 -7.13 12.60 3.25
C GLU A 316 -6.66 11.14 3.15
N LEU A 317 -5.46 10.93 2.60
CA LEU A 317 -4.85 9.60 2.52
C LEU A 317 -4.46 9.08 3.91
N ALA A 318 -3.88 9.95 4.74
CA ALA A 318 -3.54 9.63 6.13
C ALA A 318 -4.76 9.27 6.98
N ASP A 319 -5.86 10.00 6.82
CA ASP A 319 -7.13 9.72 7.49
C ASP A 319 -7.73 8.38 7.04
N ASP A 320 -7.68 8.07 5.74
CA ASP A 320 -8.11 6.77 5.24
C ASP A 320 -7.23 5.62 5.77
N ALA A 321 -5.92 5.84 5.89
CA ALA A 321 -5.01 4.87 6.52
C ALA A 321 -5.36 4.65 8.00
N GLY A 322 -5.61 5.73 8.76
CA GLY A 322 -6.06 5.65 10.15
C GLY A 322 -7.35 4.84 10.32
N ARG A 323 -8.35 5.09 9.46
CA ARG A 323 -9.60 4.31 9.43
C ARG A 323 -9.35 2.84 9.12
N ALA A 324 -8.54 2.55 8.10
CA ALA A 324 -8.21 1.17 7.71
C ALA A 324 -7.52 0.43 8.85
N ILE A 325 -6.57 1.08 9.55
CA ILE A 325 -5.91 0.53 10.73
C ILE A 325 -6.91 0.24 11.86
N GLY A 326 -7.91 1.12 12.06
CA GLY A 326 -8.97 0.91 13.04
C GLY A 326 -9.81 -0.34 12.78
N VAL A 327 -10.15 -0.59 11.53
CA VAL A 327 -10.96 -1.75 11.13
C VAL A 327 -10.12 -3.04 11.12
N MET A 328 -8.91 -3.01 10.57
CA MET A 328 -7.99 -4.15 10.57
C MET A 328 -7.48 -4.52 11.96
N GLY A 329 -7.47 -3.53 12.87
CA GLY A 329 -6.71 -3.55 14.11
C GLY A 329 -5.20 -3.44 13.87
N ALA A 330 -4.51 -2.69 14.73
CA ALA A 330 -3.09 -2.40 14.55
C ALA A 330 -2.14 -3.60 14.69
N GLY A 331 -2.62 -4.71 15.29
CA GLY A 331 -1.81 -5.89 15.57
C GLY A 331 -0.82 -5.69 16.72
N THR A 332 -0.15 -6.76 17.11
CA THR A 332 0.85 -6.74 18.19
C THR A 332 1.94 -5.72 17.88
N ASP A 333 2.24 -4.86 18.86
CA ASP A 333 3.22 -3.76 18.78
C ASP A 333 3.02 -2.82 17.56
N GLY A 334 1.78 -2.73 17.05
CA GLY A 334 1.45 -1.92 15.88
C GLY A 334 1.92 -2.50 14.55
N ARG A 335 2.35 -3.77 14.50
CA ARG A 335 2.97 -4.35 13.30
C ARG A 335 2.08 -4.30 12.05
N ARG A 336 0.78 -4.52 12.17
CA ARG A 336 -0.14 -4.46 11.01
C ARG A 336 -0.34 -3.03 10.52
N ALA A 337 -0.37 -2.08 11.43
CA ALA A 337 -0.42 -0.66 11.07
C ALA A 337 0.82 -0.26 10.27
N LEU A 338 2.01 -0.62 10.76
CA LEU A 338 3.27 -0.36 10.07
C LEU A 338 3.35 -1.05 8.71
N ASP A 339 2.88 -2.30 8.63
CA ASP A 339 2.83 -3.03 7.37
C ASP A 339 1.90 -2.36 6.33
N LEU A 340 0.80 -1.71 6.75
CA LEU A 340 -0.07 -0.92 5.87
C LEU A 340 0.63 0.36 5.40
N LEU A 341 1.10 1.18 6.35
CA LEU A 341 1.75 2.47 6.09
C LEU A 341 3.00 2.33 5.21
N HIS A 342 3.74 1.23 5.39
CA HIS A 342 4.87 0.91 4.53
C HIS A 342 4.48 0.80 3.06
N ILE A 343 3.31 0.22 2.74
CA ILE A 343 2.89 0.11 1.34
C ILE A 343 2.58 1.49 0.75
N ASP A 344 2.10 2.44 1.56
CA ASP A 344 1.89 3.82 1.10
C ASP A 344 3.21 4.52 0.82
N VAL A 345 4.16 4.44 1.75
CA VAL A 345 5.51 4.99 1.56
C VAL A 345 6.23 4.32 0.38
N ASN A 346 6.03 3.02 0.17
CA ASN A 346 6.51 2.29 -0.99
C ASN A 346 5.92 2.81 -2.31
N ARG A 347 4.64 3.21 -2.35
CA ARG A 347 4.05 3.82 -3.56
C ARG A 347 4.62 5.19 -3.85
N LEU A 348 4.91 5.98 -2.81
CA LEU A 348 5.71 7.20 -2.93
C LEU A 348 7.13 6.87 -3.44
N GLY A 349 7.60 5.64 -3.31
CA GLY A 349 8.80 5.16 -4.00
C GLY A 349 10.09 5.32 -3.22
N LEU A 350 9.97 5.58 -1.92
CA LEU A 350 11.09 5.51 -1.00
C LEU A 350 11.56 4.06 -0.86
N ASN A 351 12.87 3.89 -0.73
CA ASN A 351 13.41 2.64 -0.21
C ASN A 351 13.25 2.60 1.34
N PRO A 352 13.41 1.42 1.97
CA PRO A 352 13.29 1.30 3.43
C PRO A 352 14.22 2.21 4.27
N ALA A 353 15.41 2.54 3.77
CA ALA A 353 16.32 3.46 4.48
C ALA A 353 15.81 4.92 4.42
N GLU A 354 15.32 5.35 3.26
CA GLU A 354 14.65 6.64 3.08
C GLU A 354 13.37 6.73 3.92
N GLU A 355 12.60 5.64 4.01
CA GLU A 355 11.43 5.57 4.89
C GLU A 355 11.80 5.76 6.37
N CYS A 356 12.92 5.19 6.82
CA CYS A 356 13.42 5.41 8.18
C CYS A 356 13.69 6.90 8.45
N VAL A 357 14.32 7.60 7.51
CA VAL A 357 14.57 9.05 7.60
C VAL A 357 13.25 9.83 7.62
N ALA A 358 12.30 9.48 6.75
CA ALA A 358 10.97 10.09 6.75
C ALA A 358 10.25 9.90 8.09
N GLY A 359 10.36 8.73 8.73
CA GLY A 359 9.83 8.46 10.06
C GLY A 359 10.49 9.30 11.17
N LEU A 360 11.80 9.55 11.09
CA LEU A 360 12.49 10.46 12.01
C LEU A 360 11.99 11.89 11.85
N CYS A 361 11.85 12.36 10.61
CA CYS A 361 11.29 13.68 10.31
C CYS A 361 9.84 13.79 10.82
N ALA A 362 9.02 12.75 10.61
CA ALA A 362 7.65 12.71 11.10
C ALA A 362 7.55 12.90 12.62
N ARG A 363 8.46 12.28 13.40
CA ARG A 363 8.52 12.50 14.85
C ARG A 363 8.82 13.94 15.23
N GLN A 364 9.72 14.62 14.51
CA GLN A 364 10.04 16.02 14.78
C GLN A 364 8.88 16.95 14.45
N LEU A 365 8.13 16.68 13.37
CA LEU A 365 6.90 17.40 13.03
C LEU A 365 5.85 17.30 14.15
N LEU A 366 5.68 16.11 14.73
CA LEU A 366 4.71 15.92 15.83
C LEU A 366 5.16 16.56 17.14
N ALA A 367 6.47 16.65 17.37
CA ALA A 367 7.02 17.35 18.53
C ALA A 367 6.99 18.89 18.42
N GLY A 368 6.57 19.45 17.28
CA GLY A 368 6.38 20.90 17.08
C GLY A 368 7.46 21.64 16.28
N GLY A 369 8.38 20.94 15.59
CA GLY A 369 9.31 21.52 14.60
C GLY A 369 10.53 22.26 15.17
N ALA A 370 11.71 21.93 14.63
CA ALA A 370 13.05 22.53 14.76
C ALA A 370 13.46 23.20 16.09
N VAL A 371 14.26 22.49 16.91
CA VAL A 371 15.27 23.19 17.73
C VAL A 371 16.35 23.66 16.75
N PRO A 372 16.60 24.97 16.60
CA PRO A 372 17.71 25.46 15.79
C PRO A 372 19.01 24.84 16.32
N PRO A 373 19.99 24.50 15.47
CA PRO A 373 21.31 24.18 15.98
C PRO A 373 21.76 25.35 16.86
N ALA A 374 22.07 25.07 18.12
CA ALA A 374 22.64 26.07 19.01
C ALA A 374 23.86 26.66 18.29
N GLN A 375 23.79 27.96 17.94
CA GLN A 375 24.96 28.64 17.40
C GLN A 375 26.10 28.47 18.43
N PRO A 376 27.31 28.08 18.00
CA PRO A 376 28.44 28.10 18.91
C PRO A 376 28.57 29.54 19.40
N SER A 377 28.36 29.72 20.70
CA SER A 377 28.52 31.02 21.36
C SER A 377 29.94 31.49 21.04
N ALA A 378 30.02 32.51 20.19
CA ALA A 378 31.24 33.27 20.04
C ALA A 378 31.50 33.89 21.41
N ALA A 379 32.47 33.33 22.13
CA ALA A 379 33.05 33.97 23.29
C ALA A 379 33.56 35.35 22.82
N VAL A 380 32.82 36.38 23.19
CA VAL A 380 33.31 37.76 23.13
C VAL A 380 34.33 37.89 24.25
N GLY A 381 35.54 38.27 23.87
CA GLY A 381 36.68 38.46 24.77
C GLY A 381 36.59 39.70 25.66
#